data_AF-A0A2V6EWW6-F1
#
_entry.id   AF-A0A2V6EWW6-F1
#
_cell.length_a   1.000
_cell.length_b   1.000
_cell.length_c   1.000
_cell.angle_alpha   90.00
_cell.angle_beta   90.00
_cell.angle_gamma   90.00
#
_symmetry.space_group_name_H-M   'P 1'
#
loop_
_entity.id
_entity.type
_entity.pdbx_description
1 polymer ?
#
loop_
_entity_poly.entity_id
_entity_poly.type
_entity_poly.pdbx_seq_one_letter_code
_entity_poly.pdbx_strand_id
1 'polypeptide(L)'
;MHPELRSQFNADFTQEKYMAVLRCVNETEKWPADFRISETPIFLTREFCDEVVGAANEIVAKTRSSEFARHAAGAIPSGLEVPNETAHPNFLVVDFGICTEGGRLTPRLIELQAFPSLFGFQLLLLGCMRKAYPAIPRHWTSSFGGIQDDDYLKLLRRTILGDSRAENVVLLEIEPAKQKTRVDFACTESLLGIPPVSLTDITKRGRQLFYERGGREVRIERIYNRVIFDELLRRSDL
;
A
#
# COMPACT_ATOMS: atom_id res chain seq x y z
N MET A 1 -2.57 -17.22 16.79
CA MET A 1 -1.80 -16.00 17.12
C MET A 1 -0.70 -16.38 18.09
N HIS A 2 0.42 -15.67 18.10
CA HIS A 2 1.52 -15.93 19.05
C HIS A 2 1.05 -15.63 20.48
N PRO A 3 0.86 -16.66 21.34
CA PRO A 3 0.14 -16.51 22.59
C PRO A 3 0.92 -15.67 23.62
N GLU A 4 2.23 -15.89 23.72
CA GLU A 4 3.07 -15.18 24.69
C GLU A 4 3.15 -13.67 24.40
N LEU A 5 3.48 -13.28 23.17
CA LEU A 5 3.46 -11.87 22.75
C LEU A 5 2.09 -11.22 22.88
N ARG A 6 1.01 -11.96 22.58
CA ARG A 6 -0.36 -11.47 22.81
C ARG A 6 -0.60 -11.18 24.28
N SER A 7 -0.24 -12.12 25.16
CA SER A 7 -0.38 -11.95 26.61
C SER A 7 0.47 -10.79 27.13
N GLN A 8 1.72 -10.67 26.67
CA GLN A 8 2.63 -9.60 27.05
C GLN A 8 2.11 -8.23 26.61
N PHE A 9 1.63 -8.11 25.37
CA PHE A 9 1.02 -6.88 24.89
C PHE A 9 -0.22 -6.51 25.70
N ASN A 10 -1.11 -7.46 25.97
CA ASN A 10 -2.33 -7.19 26.73
C ASN A 10 -2.03 -6.72 28.16
N ALA A 11 -1.00 -7.29 28.81
CA ALA A 11 -0.58 -6.88 30.15
C ALA A 11 0.08 -5.48 30.18
N ASP A 12 0.72 -5.08 29.09
CA ASP A 12 1.42 -3.80 28.95
C ASP A 12 0.54 -2.69 28.34
N PHE A 13 -0.60 -3.04 27.76
CA PHE A 13 -1.49 -2.09 27.09
C PHE A 13 -2.10 -1.08 28.06
N THR A 14 -2.10 0.20 27.67
CA THR A 14 -2.85 1.25 28.35
C THR A 14 -3.48 2.21 27.33
N GLN A 15 -4.53 2.92 27.76
CA GLN A 15 -5.18 3.94 26.93
C GLN A 15 -4.20 5.06 26.55
N GLU A 16 -3.30 5.43 27.45
CA GLU A 16 -2.29 6.47 27.22
C GLU A 16 -1.32 6.10 26.10
N LYS A 17 -0.91 4.82 26.03
CA LYS A 17 -0.06 4.31 24.93
C LYS A 17 -0.81 4.32 23.61
N TYR A 18 -2.07 3.93 23.60
CA TYR A 18 -2.90 4.05 22.39
C TYR A 18 -3.07 5.50 21.94
N MET A 19 -3.33 6.43 22.86
CA MET A 19 -3.36 7.86 22.55
C MET A 19 -2.01 8.36 22.01
N ALA A 20 -0.89 7.79 22.44
CA ALA A 20 0.43 8.09 21.88
C ALA A 20 0.58 7.59 20.43
N VAL A 21 0.03 6.42 20.08
CA VAL A 21 -0.03 5.96 18.68
C VAL A 21 -0.85 6.92 17.83
N LEU A 22 -2.04 7.30 18.31
CA LEU A 22 -2.91 8.23 17.57
C LEU A 22 -2.25 9.59 17.35
N ARG A 23 -1.60 10.16 18.37
CA ARG A 23 -0.83 11.40 18.20
C ARG A 23 0.31 11.22 17.20
N CYS A 24 1.12 10.17 17.35
CA CYS A 24 2.21 9.89 16.42
C CYS A 24 1.74 9.83 14.98
N VAL A 25 0.69 9.06 14.69
CA VAL A 25 0.14 8.94 13.33
C VAL A 25 -0.38 10.27 12.80
N ASN A 26 -1.13 11.03 13.61
CA ASN A 26 -1.80 12.24 13.15
C ASN A 26 -0.90 13.48 13.08
N GLU A 27 0.27 13.46 13.73
CA GLU A 27 1.20 14.59 13.80
C GLU A 27 2.50 14.37 13.00
N THR A 28 2.78 13.14 12.53
CA THR A 28 4.05 12.87 11.79
C THR A 28 4.03 13.44 10.38
N GLU A 29 2.90 13.36 9.68
CA GLU A 29 2.79 13.74 8.28
C GLU A 29 1.89 14.96 8.10
N LYS A 30 1.97 15.60 6.91
CA LYS A 30 1.17 16.80 6.60
C LYS A 30 -0.36 16.59 6.67
N TRP A 31 -0.82 15.33 6.58
CA TRP A 31 -2.23 14.98 6.69
C TRP A 31 -2.44 13.89 7.76
N PRO A 32 -3.48 14.00 8.59
CA PRO A 32 -3.81 12.99 9.59
C PRO A 32 -4.49 11.77 8.95
N ALA A 33 -4.66 10.70 9.72
CA ALA A 33 -5.49 9.57 9.32
C ALA A 33 -6.98 9.91 9.48
N ASP A 34 -7.74 9.89 8.38
CA ASP A 34 -9.20 10.13 8.39
C ASP A 34 -10.02 8.83 8.59
N PHE A 35 -9.39 7.81 9.17
CA PHE A 35 -9.98 6.52 9.46
C PHE A 35 -9.49 6.01 10.83
N ARG A 36 -10.21 5.04 11.39
CA ARG A 36 -9.89 4.49 12.71
C ARG A 36 -8.62 3.65 12.63
N ILE A 37 -7.75 3.84 13.62
CA ILE A 37 -6.55 3.02 13.82
C ILE A 37 -6.86 2.00 14.90
N SER A 38 -6.51 0.74 14.67
CA SER A 38 -6.65 -0.29 15.70
C SER A 38 -5.68 -0.02 16.85
N GLU A 39 -6.16 -0.19 18.08
CA GLU A 39 -5.36 -0.05 19.29
C GLU A 39 -4.31 -1.15 19.49
N THR A 40 -4.35 -2.21 18.68
CA THR A 40 -3.47 -3.36 18.85
C THR A 40 -3.01 -3.93 17.50
N PRO A 41 -1.74 -4.35 17.37
CA PRO A 41 -1.31 -5.17 16.24
C PRO A 41 -1.89 -6.58 16.35
N ILE A 42 -1.67 -7.42 15.34
CA ILE A 42 -1.80 -8.89 15.44
C ILE A 42 -0.41 -9.53 15.54
N PHE A 43 -0.27 -10.59 16.33
CA PHE A 43 0.98 -11.37 16.39
C PHE A 43 0.74 -12.73 15.74
N LEU A 44 1.27 -12.92 14.54
CA LEU A 44 1.13 -14.17 13.78
C LEU A 44 2.23 -15.15 14.18
N THR A 45 1.90 -16.45 14.20
CA THR A 45 2.90 -17.51 14.38
C THR A 45 3.62 -17.76 13.06
N ARG A 46 4.85 -18.30 13.13
CA ARG A 46 5.60 -18.69 11.92
C ARG A 46 4.79 -19.64 11.03
N GLU A 47 4.18 -20.66 11.62
CA GLU A 47 3.33 -21.63 10.93
C GLU A 47 2.20 -20.95 10.12
N PHE A 48 1.47 -20.02 10.74
CA PHE A 48 0.39 -19.30 10.05
C PHE A 48 0.93 -18.38 8.96
N CYS A 49 2.06 -17.71 9.19
CA CYS A 49 2.72 -16.90 8.17
C CYS A 49 3.14 -17.75 6.96
N ASP A 50 3.73 -18.92 7.18
CA ASP A 50 4.17 -19.82 6.11
C ASP A 50 2.98 -20.31 5.28
N GLU A 51 1.85 -20.62 5.92
CA GLU A 51 0.60 -21.01 5.24
C GLU A 51 0.03 -19.87 4.37
N VAL A 52 -0.07 -18.65 4.93
CA VAL A 52 -0.56 -17.47 4.20
C VAL A 52 0.35 -17.13 3.02
N VAL A 53 1.66 -17.13 3.23
CA VAL A 53 2.64 -16.81 2.18
C VAL A 53 2.65 -17.88 1.09
N GLY A 54 2.53 -19.15 1.47
CA GLY A 54 2.38 -20.26 0.52
C GLY A 54 1.15 -20.09 -0.37
N ALA A 55 -0.01 -19.83 0.25
CA ALA A 55 -1.26 -19.60 -0.49
C ALA A 55 -1.17 -18.35 -1.39
N ALA A 56 -0.62 -17.24 -0.89
CA ALA A 56 -0.44 -16.01 -1.67
C ALA A 56 0.46 -16.27 -2.90
N ASN A 57 1.59 -16.95 -2.71
CA ASN A 57 2.52 -17.27 -3.79
C ASN A 57 1.90 -18.19 -4.86
N GLU A 58 1.10 -19.18 -4.45
CA GLU A 58 0.40 -20.05 -5.39
C GLU A 58 -0.61 -19.26 -6.24
N ILE A 59 -1.35 -18.35 -5.62
CA ILE A 59 -2.32 -17.49 -6.33
C ILE A 59 -1.58 -16.55 -7.29
N VAL A 60 -0.53 -15.86 -6.82
CA VAL A 60 0.29 -14.97 -7.65
C VAL A 60 0.90 -15.73 -8.83
N ALA A 61 1.34 -16.97 -8.65
CA ALA A 61 1.87 -17.78 -9.75
C ALA A 61 0.80 -18.04 -10.82
N LYS A 62 -0.45 -18.32 -10.43
CA LYS A 62 -1.56 -18.53 -11.36
C LYS A 62 -1.90 -17.28 -12.16
N THR A 63 -1.91 -16.10 -11.51
CA THR A 63 -2.24 -14.82 -12.18
C THR A 63 -1.16 -14.36 -13.16
N ARG A 64 0.05 -14.93 -13.09
CA ARG A 64 1.18 -14.63 -14.00
C ARG A 64 1.28 -15.55 -15.21
N SER A 65 0.33 -16.48 -15.38
CA SER A 65 0.31 -17.37 -16.53
C SER A 65 -0.26 -16.69 -17.78
N SER A 66 0.21 -17.09 -18.96
CA SER A 66 -0.35 -16.63 -20.24
C SER A 66 -1.81 -17.05 -20.41
N GLU A 67 -2.19 -18.20 -19.84
CA GLU A 67 -3.56 -18.67 -19.81
C GLU A 67 -4.48 -17.73 -19.02
N PHE A 68 -4.05 -17.31 -17.83
CA PHE A 68 -4.79 -16.32 -17.04
C PHE A 68 -4.93 -15.01 -17.82
N ALA A 69 -3.85 -14.49 -18.40
CA ALA A 69 -3.89 -13.26 -19.18
C ALA A 69 -4.91 -13.33 -20.34
N ARG A 70 -4.94 -14.46 -21.07
CA ARG A 70 -5.91 -14.69 -22.15
C ARG A 70 -7.35 -14.72 -21.65
N HIS A 71 -7.62 -15.34 -20.51
CA HIS A 71 -8.96 -15.37 -19.92
C HIS A 71 -9.38 -14.00 -19.36
N ALA A 72 -8.46 -13.31 -18.68
CA ALA A 72 -8.72 -12.01 -18.05
C ALA A 72 -8.99 -10.90 -19.09
N ALA A 73 -8.38 -10.97 -20.28
CA ALA A 73 -8.59 -9.99 -21.34
C ALA A 73 -10.07 -9.84 -21.72
N GLY A 74 -10.85 -10.91 -21.69
CA GLY A 74 -12.30 -10.87 -21.97
C GLY A 74 -13.15 -10.26 -20.85
N ALA A 75 -12.58 -10.05 -19.66
CA ALA A 75 -13.27 -9.44 -18.52
C ALA A 75 -13.07 -7.92 -18.43
N ILE A 76 -12.16 -7.35 -19.25
CA ILE A 76 -11.93 -5.91 -19.30
C ILE A 76 -13.10 -5.24 -20.03
N PRO A 77 -13.80 -4.27 -19.43
CA PRO A 77 -14.85 -3.54 -20.12
C PRO A 77 -14.32 -2.79 -21.34
N SER A 78 -15.12 -2.75 -22.41
CA SER A 78 -14.77 -2.03 -23.64
C SER A 78 -14.43 -0.57 -23.35
N GLY A 79 -13.28 -0.11 -23.86
CA GLY A 79 -12.79 1.26 -23.69
C GLY A 79 -11.97 1.49 -22.42
N LEU A 80 -11.82 0.48 -21.55
CA LEU A 80 -10.98 0.54 -20.34
C LEU A 80 -9.67 -0.24 -20.50
N GLU A 81 -9.34 -0.69 -21.71
CA GLU A 81 -8.08 -1.35 -22.01
C GLU A 81 -6.90 -0.38 -21.86
N VAL A 82 -5.87 -0.77 -21.11
CA VAL A 82 -4.67 0.05 -20.96
C VAL A 82 -3.62 -0.41 -21.99
N PRO A 83 -3.16 0.47 -22.90
CA PRO A 83 -2.18 0.08 -23.90
C PRO A 83 -0.79 -0.11 -23.27
N ASN A 84 -0.03 -1.09 -23.76
CA ASN A 84 1.33 -1.39 -23.32
C ASN A 84 1.43 -1.79 -21.84
N GLU A 85 0.47 -2.57 -21.35
CA GLU A 85 0.55 -3.21 -20.04
C GLU A 85 1.83 -4.05 -19.90
N THR A 86 2.36 -4.10 -18.68
CA THR A 86 3.49 -4.97 -18.35
C THR A 86 3.03 -6.43 -18.28
N ALA A 87 3.95 -7.36 -18.50
CA ALA A 87 3.63 -8.80 -18.45
C ALA A 87 3.09 -9.29 -17.10
N HIS A 88 3.34 -8.54 -16.02
CA HIS A 88 2.77 -8.76 -14.69
C HIS A 88 2.65 -7.41 -13.97
N PRO A 89 1.75 -7.29 -12.97
CA PRO A 89 1.66 -6.07 -12.19
C PRO A 89 2.90 -5.89 -11.30
N ASN A 90 3.22 -4.63 -10.98
CA ASN A 90 4.24 -4.29 -9.98
C ASN A 90 3.74 -4.46 -8.54
N PHE A 91 2.42 -4.36 -8.35
CA PHE A 91 1.75 -4.50 -7.07
C PHE A 91 0.61 -5.49 -7.20
N LEU A 92 0.55 -6.44 -6.27
CA LEU A 92 -0.55 -7.38 -6.15
C LEU A 92 -0.78 -7.63 -4.66
N VAL A 93 -2.01 -7.48 -4.23
CA VAL A 93 -2.47 -7.68 -2.87
C VAL A 93 -3.43 -8.85 -2.87
N VAL A 94 -3.24 -9.75 -1.91
CA VAL A 94 -4.08 -10.92 -1.70
C VAL A 94 -4.59 -10.84 -0.27
N ASP A 95 -5.89 -10.63 -0.13
CA ASP A 95 -6.51 -10.39 1.15
C ASP A 95 -7.04 -11.70 1.73
N PHE A 96 -6.66 -11.99 2.97
CA PHE A 96 -7.07 -13.19 3.70
C PHE A 96 -7.81 -12.83 4.98
N GLY A 97 -8.95 -13.49 5.19
CA GLY A 97 -9.58 -13.61 6.49
C GLY A 97 -8.84 -14.63 7.34
N ILE A 98 -8.72 -14.36 8.64
CA ILE A 98 -8.20 -15.32 9.62
C ILE A 98 -9.40 -16.05 10.23
N CYS A 99 -9.63 -17.30 9.82
CA CYS A 99 -10.75 -18.13 10.28
C CYS A 99 -10.28 -19.19 11.28
N THR A 100 -11.22 -19.85 11.95
CA THR A 100 -10.95 -21.01 12.82
C THR A 100 -11.61 -22.25 12.24
N GLU A 101 -10.82 -23.30 12.04
CA GLU A 101 -11.28 -24.60 11.56
C GLU A 101 -10.66 -25.71 12.40
N GLY A 102 -11.49 -26.58 12.98
CA GLY A 102 -11.01 -27.62 13.89
C GLY A 102 -10.19 -27.10 15.08
N GLY A 103 -10.43 -25.85 15.51
CA GLY A 103 -9.68 -25.19 16.59
C GLY A 103 -8.35 -24.57 16.16
N ARG A 104 -7.98 -24.62 14.87
CA ARG A 104 -6.75 -24.04 14.31
C ARG A 104 -7.06 -22.79 13.48
N LEU A 105 -6.22 -21.76 13.58
CA LEU A 105 -6.33 -20.61 12.68
C LEU A 105 -5.96 -21.02 11.26
N THR A 106 -6.79 -20.64 10.29
CA THR A 106 -6.64 -20.99 8.87
C THR A 106 -6.95 -19.76 8.01
N PRO A 107 -6.11 -19.41 7.02
CA PRO A 107 -6.39 -18.28 6.13
C PRO A 107 -7.44 -18.63 5.08
N ARG A 108 -8.38 -17.71 4.83
CA ARG A 108 -9.39 -17.83 3.77
C ARG A 108 -9.32 -16.64 2.85
N LEU A 109 -9.16 -16.91 1.55
CA LEU A 109 -9.10 -15.88 0.51
C LEU A 109 -10.38 -15.05 0.53
N ILE A 110 -10.22 -13.72 0.55
CA ILE A 110 -11.31 -12.76 0.46
C ILE A 110 -11.31 -12.14 -0.94
N GLU A 111 -10.21 -11.49 -1.32
CA GLU A 111 -10.10 -10.79 -2.59
C GLU A 111 -8.66 -10.67 -3.09
N LEU A 112 -8.55 -10.26 -4.35
CA LEU A 112 -7.32 -10.03 -5.08
C LEU A 112 -7.41 -8.65 -5.74
N GLN A 113 -6.41 -7.80 -5.53
CA GLN A 113 -6.36 -6.48 -6.13
C GLN A 113 -4.94 -6.09 -6.53
N ALA A 114 -4.80 -5.39 -7.65
CA ALA A 114 -3.53 -4.78 -8.07
C ALA A 114 -3.47 -3.28 -7.76
N PHE A 115 -4.38 -2.78 -6.93
CA PHE A 115 -4.47 -1.37 -6.56
C PHE A 115 -3.44 -1.04 -5.47
N PRO A 116 -2.48 -0.13 -5.74
CA PRO A 116 -1.33 -0.05 -4.87
C PRO A 116 -1.53 1.00 -3.78
N SER A 117 -2.19 0.61 -2.70
CA SER A 117 -2.54 1.52 -1.60
C SER A 117 -1.96 1.17 -0.24
N LEU A 118 -1.72 2.19 0.59
CA LEU A 118 -1.36 2.10 2.01
C LEU A 118 0.06 1.59 2.32
N PHE A 119 0.90 1.34 1.29
CA PHE A 119 2.27 0.87 1.47
C PHE A 119 3.16 1.82 2.29
N GLY A 120 2.98 3.14 2.15
CA GLY A 120 3.72 4.12 2.95
C GLY A 120 3.16 4.21 4.36
N PHE A 121 1.82 4.30 4.46
CA PHE A 121 1.12 4.40 5.73
C PHE A 121 1.35 3.20 6.67
N GLN A 122 1.39 1.98 6.14
CA GLN A 122 1.63 0.77 6.94
C GLN A 122 3.00 0.79 7.63
N LEU A 123 4.03 1.30 6.96
CA LEU A 123 5.38 1.44 7.54
C LEU A 123 5.40 2.51 8.64
N LEU A 124 4.74 3.67 8.40
CA LEU A 124 4.57 4.71 9.43
C LEU A 124 3.85 4.15 10.67
N LEU A 125 2.74 3.45 10.47
CA LEU A 125 1.95 2.88 11.57
C LEU A 125 2.76 1.89 12.41
N LEU A 126 3.52 1.01 11.77
CA LEU A 126 4.42 0.08 12.46
C LEU A 126 5.45 0.84 13.32
N GLY A 127 6.06 1.90 12.77
CA GLY A 127 6.98 2.77 13.50
C GLY A 127 6.32 3.43 14.72
N CYS A 128 5.13 3.99 14.57
CA CYS A 128 4.37 4.59 15.66
C CYS A 128 3.98 3.57 16.74
N MET A 129 3.53 2.38 16.35
CA MET A 129 3.21 1.31 17.29
C MET A 129 4.44 0.86 18.09
N ARG A 130 5.60 0.65 17.45
CA ARG A 130 6.84 0.26 18.15
C ARG A 130 7.36 1.35 19.11
N LYS A 131 7.11 2.63 18.80
CA LYS A 131 7.44 3.74 19.72
C LYS A 131 6.56 3.73 20.97
N ALA A 132 5.27 3.43 20.82
CA ALA A 132 4.29 3.48 21.91
C ALA A 132 4.21 2.17 22.73
N TYR A 133 4.50 1.03 22.11
CA TYR A 133 4.34 -0.30 22.69
C TYR A 133 5.69 -1.03 22.77
N PRO A 134 6.40 -0.96 23.91
CA PRO A 134 7.65 -1.69 24.14
C PRO A 134 7.50 -3.21 24.00
N ALA A 135 6.28 -3.73 24.21
CA ALA A 135 5.96 -5.16 24.02
C ALA A 135 6.13 -5.65 22.57
N ILE A 136 6.22 -4.76 21.57
CA ILE A 136 6.50 -5.15 20.18
C ILE A 136 8.03 -5.25 20.01
N PRO A 137 8.59 -6.45 19.78
CA PRO A 137 10.03 -6.58 19.66
C PRO A 137 10.56 -5.84 18.42
N ARG A 138 11.73 -5.21 18.51
CA ARG A 138 12.28 -4.38 17.42
C ARG A 138 12.49 -5.13 16.10
N HIS A 139 12.78 -6.43 16.16
CA HIS A 139 13.03 -7.28 14.99
C HIS A 139 11.75 -7.86 14.37
N TRP A 140 10.57 -7.61 14.96
CA TRP A 140 9.30 -8.03 14.40
C TRP A 140 8.81 -7.00 13.40
N THR A 141 8.58 -7.42 12.17
CA THR A 141 8.16 -6.60 11.02
C THR A 141 6.75 -6.95 10.57
N SER A 142 6.09 -6.04 9.85
CA SER A 142 4.83 -6.30 9.15
C SER A 142 5.02 -7.02 7.81
N SER A 143 6.26 -7.22 7.37
CA SER A 143 6.59 -7.87 6.09
C SER A 143 6.86 -9.37 6.26
N PHE A 144 6.57 -10.14 5.22
CA PHE A 144 6.87 -11.57 5.17
C PHE A 144 8.27 -11.86 4.61
N GLY A 145 8.74 -13.10 4.73
CA GLY A 145 10.00 -13.54 4.11
C GLY A 145 11.27 -12.96 4.74
N GLY A 146 11.19 -12.41 5.96
CA GLY A 146 12.32 -11.83 6.66
C GLY A 146 12.69 -10.40 6.25
N ILE A 147 11.91 -9.78 5.35
CA ILE A 147 12.12 -8.40 4.90
C ILE A 147 12.03 -7.43 6.09
N GLN A 148 13.12 -6.74 6.36
CA GLN A 148 13.18 -5.68 7.38
C GLN A 148 12.77 -4.34 6.77
N ASP A 149 12.46 -3.35 7.63
CA ASP A 149 11.99 -2.02 7.25
C ASP A 149 12.87 -1.37 6.15
N ASP A 150 14.20 -1.42 6.29
CA ASP A 150 15.12 -0.83 5.31
C ASP A 150 15.05 -1.53 3.95
N ASP A 151 14.90 -2.85 3.93
CA ASP A 151 14.79 -3.64 2.69
C ASP A 151 13.43 -3.47 2.03
N TYR A 152 12.37 -3.33 2.83
CA TYR A 152 11.05 -2.94 2.37
C TYR A 152 11.11 -1.57 1.67
N LEU A 153 11.76 -0.57 2.29
CA LEU A 153 11.88 0.76 1.70
C LEU A 153 12.71 0.74 0.41
N LYS A 154 13.81 -0.02 0.36
CA LYS A 154 14.59 -0.23 -0.88
C LYS A 154 13.74 -0.86 -1.98
N LEU A 155 12.96 -1.88 -1.64
CA LEU A 155 12.07 -2.56 -2.58
C LEU A 155 11.02 -1.60 -3.13
N LEU A 156 10.33 -0.87 -2.24
CA LEU A 156 9.30 0.10 -2.61
C LEU A 156 9.88 1.21 -3.50
N ARG A 157 11.04 1.76 -3.14
CA ARG A 157 11.77 2.78 -3.91
C ARG A 157 12.13 2.27 -5.30
N ARG A 158 12.72 1.07 -5.40
CA ARG A 158 13.10 0.46 -6.68
C ARG A 158 11.89 0.27 -7.58
N THR A 159 10.79 -0.26 -7.03
CA THR A 159 9.57 -0.55 -7.80
C THR A 159 8.94 0.74 -8.34
N ILE A 160 8.81 1.77 -7.50
CA ILE A 160 8.13 3.01 -7.88
C ILE A 160 9.02 3.90 -8.74
N LEU A 161 10.27 4.16 -8.33
CA LEU A 161 11.17 5.08 -9.03
C LEU A 161 11.82 4.46 -10.26
N GLY A 162 12.13 3.15 -10.23
CA GLY A 162 13.03 2.56 -11.24
C GLY A 162 14.33 3.36 -11.36
N ASP A 163 14.69 3.74 -12.58
CA ASP A 163 15.85 4.58 -12.88
C ASP A 163 15.53 6.08 -12.98
N SER A 164 14.27 6.47 -12.80
CA SER A 164 13.85 7.88 -12.89
C SER A 164 14.21 8.67 -11.63
N ARG A 165 14.45 9.97 -11.82
CA ARG A 165 14.58 10.90 -10.68
C ARG A 165 13.22 11.08 -10.03
N ALA A 166 13.19 11.27 -8.71
CA ALA A 166 11.94 11.42 -7.95
C ALA A 166 11.05 12.57 -8.48
N GLU A 167 11.64 13.66 -8.98
CA GLU A 167 10.87 14.77 -9.58
C GLU A 167 10.14 14.37 -10.87
N ASN A 168 10.59 13.32 -11.57
CA ASN A 168 9.99 12.81 -12.80
C ASN A 168 8.99 11.65 -12.55
N VAL A 169 8.73 11.31 -11.29
CA VAL A 169 7.76 10.30 -10.88
C VAL A 169 6.67 10.97 -10.07
N VAL A 170 5.41 10.72 -10.41
CA VAL A 170 4.26 11.31 -9.70
C VAL A 170 3.39 10.25 -9.08
N LEU A 171 2.84 10.54 -7.90
CA LEU A 171 1.75 9.78 -7.31
C LEU A 171 0.43 10.38 -7.80
N LEU A 172 -0.14 9.78 -8.84
CA LEU A 172 -1.29 10.33 -9.56
C LEU A 172 -2.59 9.91 -8.90
N GLU A 173 -3.48 10.87 -8.68
CA GLU A 173 -4.83 10.65 -8.18
C GLU A 173 -5.77 11.74 -8.73
N ILE A 174 -7.10 11.55 -8.70
CA ILE A 174 -8.05 12.56 -9.14
C ILE A 174 -8.00 13.78 -8.23
N GLU A 175 -8.11 13.59 -6.91
CA GLU A 175 -8.01 14.67 -5.93
C GLU A 175 -7.27 14.19 -4.66
N PRO A 176 -5.92 14.16 -4.68
CA PRO A 176 -5.13 13.53 -3.60
C PRO A 176 -5.49 14.02 -2.19
N ALA A 177 -5.75 15.33 -2.04
CA ALA A 177 -6.03 15.95 -0.75
C ALA A 177 -7.43 15.62 -0.18
N LYS A 178 -8.36 15.10 -1.01
CA LYS A 178 -9.72 14.73 -0.62
C LYS A 178 -9.89 13.24 -0.34
N GLN A 179 -8.88 12.42 -0.66
CA GLN A 179 -8.94 10.99 -0.42
C GLN A 179 -8.91 10.65 1.08
N LYS A 180 -9.74 9.70 1.53
CA LYS A 180 -9.71 9.20 2.92
C LYS A 180 -8.35 8.64 3.32
N THR A 181 -7.59 8.17 2.34
CA THR A 181 -6.25 7.60 2.51
C THR A 181 -5.14 8.62 2.27
N ARG A 182 -5.44 9.93 2.25
CA ARG A 182 -4.44 11.00 1.98
C ARG A 182 -3.18 10.92 2.84
N VAL A 183 -3.26 10.43 4.08
CA VAL A 183 -2.07 10.18 4.92
C VAL A 183 -1.03 9.29 4.23
N ASP A 184 -1.44 8.30 3.42
CA ASP A 184 -0.54 7.43 2.66
C ASP A 184 0.18 8.19 1.53
N PHE A 185 -0.47 9.18 0.93
CA PHE A 185 0.15 10.05 -0.05
C PHE A 185 1.24 10.90 0.59
N ALA A 186 0.99 11.43 1.80
CA ALA A 186 1.99 12.16 2.57
C ALA A 186 3.16 11.25 2.96
N CYS A 187 2.89 10.05 3.49
CA CYS A 187 3.92 9.06 3.81
C CYS A 187 4.78 8.72 2.59
N THR A 188 4.15 8.48 1.44
CA THR A 188 4.84 8.13 0.19
C THR A 188 5.73 9.27 -0.30
N GLU A 189 5.25 10.51 -0.22
CA GLU A 189 6.04 11.70 -0.52
C GLU A 189 7.25 11.83 0.41
N SER A 190 7.06 11.70 1.72
CA SER A 190 8.15 11.76 2.71
C SER A 190 9.19 10.64 2.50
N LEU A 191 8.75 9.42 2.17
CA LEU A 191 9.64 8.26 1.98
C LEU A 191 10.41 8.29 0.64
N LEU A 192 9.77 8.74 -0.43
CA LEU A 192 10.29 8.58 -1.80
C LEU A 192 10.64 9.91 -2.49
N GLY A 193 10.15 11.04 -1.98
CA GLY A 193 10.31 12.37 -2.58
C GLY A 193 9.46 12.61 -3.82
N ILE A 194 8.45 11.76 -4.07
CA ILE A 194 7.54 11.89 -5.21
C ILE A 194 6.30 12.71 -4.81
N PRO A 195 5.90 13.72 -5.60
CA PRO A 195 4.74 14.53 -5.25
C PRO A 195 3.43 13.79 -5.58
N PRO A 196 2.40 13.92 -4.72
CA PRO A 196 1.04 13.63 -5.13
C PRO A 196 0.56 14.69 -6.12
N VAL A 197 0.01 14.28 -7.26
CA VAL A 197 -0.42 15.18 -8.34
C VAL A 197 -1.85 14.84 -8.75
N SER A 198 -2.69 15.87 -8.88
CA SER A 198 -4.05 15.74 -9.40
C SER A 198 -4.05 15.38 -10.89
N LEU A 199 -5.00 14.55 -11.32
CA LEU A 199 -5.23 14.26 -12.74
C LEU A 199 -5.46 15.55 -13.55
N THR A 200 -6.13 16.54 -12.97
CA THR A 200 -6.42 17.84 -13.60
C THR A 200 -5.19 18.72 -13.79
N ASP A 201 -4.12 18.45 -13.06
CA ASP A 201 -2.89 19.25 -13.09
C ASP A 201 -1.89 18.68 -14.11
N ILE A 202 -2.25 17.59 -14.78
CA ILE A 202 -1.42 16.95 -15.81
C ILE A 202 -1.66 17.63 -17.16
N THR A 203 -0.57 18.14 -17.75
CA THR A 203 -0.57 18.64 -19.12
C THR A 203 -0.01 17.58 -20.06
N LYS A 204 -0.78 17.22 -21.09
CA LYS A 204 -0.35 16.29 -22.15
C LYS A 204 0.11 17.05 -23.39
N ARG A 205 1.29 16.72 -23.91
CA ARG A 205 1.79 17.19 -25.22
C ARG A 205 2.27 16.00 -26.05
N GLY A 206 1.51 15.67 -27.09
CA GLY A 206 1.77 14.45 -27.88
C GLY A 206 1.74 13.21 -26.99
N ARG A 207 2.89 12.52 -26.89
CA ARG A 207 3.08 11.31 -26.06
C ARG A 207 3.71 11.58 -24.69
N GLN A 208 3.94 12.85 -24.34
CA GLN A 208 4.59 13.24 -23.10
C GLN A 208 3.58 13.85 -22.13
N LEU A 209 3.81 13.64 -20.84
CA LEU A 209 3.03 14.19 -19.73
C LEU A 209 3.92 15.10 -18.90
N PHE A 210 3.33 16.16 -18.36
CA PHE A 210 4.01 17.18 -17.58
C PHE A 210 3.13 17.60 -16.39
N TYR A 211 3.76 18.11 -15.34
CA TYR A 211 3.09 18.79 -14.22
C TYR A 211 3.89 20.02 -13.81
N GLU A 212 3.25 20.93 -13.07
CA GLU A 212 3.87 22.14 -12.53
C GLU A 212 4.48 21.86 -11.15
N ARG A 213 5.70 22.34 -10.92
CA ARG A 213 6.36 22.32 -9.61
C ARG A 213 7.27 23.54 -9.44
N GLY A 214 6.86 24.47 -8.59
CA GLY A 214 7.70 25.61 -8.18
C GLY A 214 7.97 26.62 -9.31
N GLY A 215 6.94 26.92 -10.10
CA GLY A 215 6.99 27.76 -11.30
C GLY A 215 7.60 27.09 -12.53
N ARG A 216 7.98 25.81 -12.43
CA ARG A 216 8.65 25.04 -13.49
C ARG A 216 7.77 23.90 -13.95
N GLU A 217 7.74 23.69 -15.25
CA GLU A 217 7.19 22.47 -15.82
C GLU A 217 8.19 21.31 -15.71
N VAL A 218 7.71 20.16 -15.23
CA VAL A 218 8.51 18.95 -15.06
C VAL A 218 7.88 17.81 -15.86
N ARG A 219 8.70 17.13 -16.66
CA ARG A 219 8.27 15.96 -17.42
C ARG A 219 8.02 14.78 -16.49
N ILE A 220 6.95 14.04 -16.75
CA ILE A 220 6.62 12.79 -16.08
C ILE A 220 7.16 11.63 -16.90
N GLU A 221 7.91 10.75 -16.24
CA GLU A 221 8.48 9.53 -16.82
C GLU A 221 7.79 8.28 -16.28
N ARG A 222 7.35 8.32 -15.01
CA ARG A 222 6.65 7.21 -14.36
C ARG A 222 5.47 7.74 -13.55
N ILE A 223 4.43 6.93 -13.48
CA ILE A 223 3.22 7.24 -12.73
C ILE A 223 3.01 6.12 -11.70
N TYR A 224 2.99 6.49 -10.43
CA TYR A 224 2.45 5.66 -9.38
C TYR A 224 0.94 5.94 -9.32
N ASN A 225 0.14 5.12 -10.01
CA ASN A 225 -1.26 5.41 -10.27
C ASN A 225 -2.18 4.99 -9.11
N ARG A 226 -3.01 5.92 -8.64
CA ARG A 226 -4.10 5.68 -7.68
C ARG A 226 -5.49 5.99 -8.22
N VAL A 227 -5.58 6.44 -9.48
CA VAL A 227 -6.87 6.71 -10.13
C VAL A 227 -7.64 5.41 -10.35
N ILE A 228 -8.91 5.39 -9.93
CA ILE A 228 -9.85 4.30 -10.17
C ILE A 228 -10.81 4.70 -11.30
N PHE A 229 -10.91 3.88 -12.35
CA PHE A 229 -11.77 4.19 -13.51
C PHE A 229 -13.24 4.41 -13.12
N ASP A 230 -13.81 3.58 -12.24
CA ASP A 230 -15.19 3.75 -11.78
C ASP A 230 -15.42 5.09 -11.06
N GLU A 231 -14.41 5.62 -10.36
CA GLU A 231 -14.47 6.96 -9.77
C GLU A 231 -14.38 8.02 -10.85
N LEU A 232 -13.42 7.89 -11.76
CA LEU A 232 -13.19 8.83 -12.86
C LEU A 232 -14.43 8.95 -13.77
N LEU A 233 -15.05 7.84 -14.15
CA LEU A 233 -16.25 7.82 -15.00
C LEU A 233 -17.46 8.49 -14.36
N ARG A 234 -17.49 8.62 -13.02
CA ARG A 234 -18.54 9.33 -12.28
C ARG A 234 -18.27 10.84 -12.17
N ARG A 235 -17.08 11.31 -12.57
CA ARG A 235 -16.70 12.74 -12.55
C ARG A 235 -17.06 13.41 -13.87
N SER A 236 -18.33 13.80 -14.01
CA SER A 236 -18.81 14.55 -15.18
C SER A 236 -18.27 15.99 -15.28
N ASP A 237 -17.60 16.46 -14.23
CA ASP A 237 -17.01 17.80 -14.11
C ASP A 237 -15.55 17.89 -14.60
N LEU A 238 -14.94 16.76 -14.97
CA LEU A 238 -13.54 16.66 -15.42
C LEU A 238 -13.40 16.50 -16.94
#